data_AF-A0A7C4ZWH8-F1
#
_entry.id   AF-A0A7C4ZWH8-F1
#
_cell.length_a   1.000
_cell.length_b   1.000
_cell.length_c   1.000
_cell.angle_alpha   90.00
_cell.angle_beta   90.00
_cell.angle_gamma   90.00
#
_symmetry.space_group_name_H-M   'P 1'
#
loop_
_entity.id
_entity.type
_entity.pdbx_description
1 polymer ?
#
loop_
_entity_poly.entity_id
_entity_poly.type
_entity_poly.pdbx_seq_one_letter_code
_entity_poly.pdbx_strand_id
1 'polypeptide(L)'
;MDNEAWAAQSESLIRVQQEGGDLERRVKQILGWSGGRLIYDKVNAYTLQVDAVFPSLSEPHVLVSSTYTNPDTRGHSNENKFHLKVGELALLKYTYPDLRVVLAIGGSGEAWLPYVLNAFNYFYDEVLFLWIKEHLDRLHTISQNPLSVPLRNQTLWAELRADWQNVKLVPSITPIPNSLVRYNVADVLRMQTPIVHHPNLINNEIARLCMQMSAKYSGVEWESYRAERWHYIEMSRNYFNPVEASVEISLRSANLKFDGGVARDVEVPSLLHDLGMETTRVSEDFVLYSRKLGIPVYIQCKSSGGGRRQHGKNIQNRAKEQITRSLIYRCRVINGQISLQPKRFHWISVLDGNWGISQRQPAKYIHMLQLAGYDKIIAASELLTDTFEVKRQDNPLIDYLIDELDCELA
;
A
#
# COMPACT_ATOMS: atom_id res chain seq x y z
N MET A 1 -16.02 -10.86 26.37
CA MET A 1 -15.79 -11.47 25.06
C MET A 1 -14.86 -10.63 24.18
N ASP A 2 -15.05 -9.31 24.03
CA ASP A 2 -14.14 -8.48 23.19
C ASP A 2 -12.72 -8.27 23.74
N ASN A 3 -12.51 -8.29 25.06
CA ASN A 3 -11.17 -8.14 25.66
C ASN A 3 -10.25 -9.34 25.40
N GLU A 4 -10.81 -10.55 25.20
CA GLU A 4 -10.02 -11.77 24.98
C GLU A 4 -9.53 -11.87 23.53
N ALA A 5 -10.37 -11.50 22.55
CA ALA A 5 -9.98 -11.49 21.15
C ALA A 5 -8.92 -10.43 20.83
N TRP A 6 -9.02 -9.24 21.45
CA TRP A 6 -8.03 -8.17 21.29
C TRP A 6 -6.70 -8.51 21.98
N ALA A 7 -6.74 -9.15 23.16
CA ALA A 7 -5.56 -9.64 23.86
C ALA A 7 -4.85 -10.76 23.07
N ALA A 8 -5.59 -11.74 22.56
CA ALA A 8 -5.05 -12.84 21.74
C ALA A 8 -4.40 -12.32 20.44
N GLN A 9 -5.05 -11.38 19.75
CA GLN A 9 -4.48 -10.75 18.56
C GLN A 9 -3.19 -9.96 18.88
N SER A 10 -3.14 -9.32 20.05
CA SER A 10 -1.95 -8.59 20.51
C SER A 10 -0.79 -9.55 20.84
N GLU A 11 -1.06 -10.68 21.49
CA GLU A 11 -0.04 -11.69 21.84
C GLU A 11 0.56 -12.36 20.59
N SER A 12 -0.29 -12.77 19.64
CA SER A 12 0.16 -13.35 18.37
C SER A 12 1.04 -12.38 17.57
N LEU A 13 0.65 -11.10 17.52
CA LEU A 13 1.43 -10.08 16.82
C LEU A 13 2.80 -9.85 17.47
N ILE A 14 2.88 -9.85 18.81
CA ILE A 14 4.16 -9.76 19.54
C ILE A 14 5.04 -10.97 19.20
N ARG A 15 4.47 -12.18 19.21
CA ARG A 15 5.21 -13.42 18.91
C ARG A 15 5.75 -13.42 17.48
N VAL A 16 4.94 -13.05 16.49
CA VAL A 16 5.37 -12.96 15.08
C VAL A 16 6.50 -11.93 14.91
N GLN A 17 6.49 -10.83 15.67
CA GLN A 17 7.57 -9.84 15.66
C GLN A 17 8.86 -10.38 16.28
N GLN A 18 8.76 -11.09 17.41
CA GLN A 18 9.90 -11.74 18.05
C GLN A 18 10.53 -12.81 17.14
N GLU A 19 9.71 -13.73 16.63
CA GLU A 19 10.17 -14.80 15.73
C GLU A 19 10.74 -14.24 14.42
N GLY A 20 10.17 -13.14 13.90
CA GLY A 20 10.73 -12.41 12.76
C GLY A 20 12.10 -11.79 13.05
N GLY A 21 12.28 -11.18 14.23
CA GLY A 21 13.57 -10.64 14.66
C GLY A 21 14.61 -11.73 14.90
N ASP A 22 14.19 -12.89 15.42
CA ASP A 22 15.05 -14.05 15.64
C ASP A 22 15.55 -14.64 14.31
N LEU A 23 14.66 -14.73 13.32
CA LEU A 23 15.01 -15.12 11.96
C LEU A 23 16.09 -14.20 11.38
N GLU A 24 15.87 -12.87 11.46
CA GLU A 24 16.81 -11.88 10.94
C GLU A 24 18.19 -12.02 11.61
N ARG A 25 18.22 -12.18 12.94
CA ARG A 25 19.46 -12.40 13.70
C ARG A 25 20.17 -13.68 13.27
N ARG A 26 19.44 -14.78 13.13
CA ARG A 26 19.99 -16.06 12.70
C ARG A 26 20.59 -15.99 11.29
N VAL A 27 19.90 -15.34 10.35
CA VAL A 27 20.40 -15.14 8.98
C VAL A 27 21.70 -14.33 9.00
N LYS A 28 21.77 -13.23 9.77
CA LYS A 28 23.01 -12.45 9.91
C LYS A 28 24.15 -13.26 10.53
N GLN A 29 23.86 -14.08 11.53
CA GLN A 29 24.86 -14.95 12.17
C GLN A 29 25.44 -15.97 11.19
N ILE A 30 24.59 -16.62 10.38
CA ILE A 30 25.02 -17.58 9.36
C ILE A 30 25.89 -16.92 8.29
N LEU A 31 25.48 -15.73 7.83
CA LEU A 31 26.18 -15.00 6.78
C LEU A 31 27.47 -14.34 7.28
N GLY A 32 27.51 -13.92 8.55
CA GLY A 32 28.58 -13.07 9.07
C GLY A 32 28.54 -11.64 8.51
N TRP A 33 27.41 -11.21 7.94
CA TRP A 33 27.26 -9.89 7.31
C TRP A 33 26.46 -8.94 8.19
N SER A 34 26.72 -7.65 8.03
CA SER A 34 25.96 -6.59 8.72
C SER A 34 24.85 -6.04 7.84
N GLY A 35 23.82 -5.48 8.50
CA GLY A 35 22.74 -4.72 7.86
C GLY A 35 22.87 -3.22 8.15
N GLY A 36 21.91 -2.44 7.67
CA GLY A 36 21.89 -1.00 7.93
C GLY A 36 20.97 -0.25 7.00
N ARG A 37 21.33 0.99 6.68
CA ARG A 37 20.54 1.85 5.78
C ARG A 37 21.25 1.98 4.44
N LEU A 38 20.61 1.50 3.39
CA LEU A 38 21.11 1.59 2.02
C LEU A 38 20.38 2.70 1.27
N ILE A 39 21.10 3.49 0.46
CA ILE A 39 20.53 4.60 -0.33
C ILE A 39 19.87 4.03 -1.58
N TYR A 40 18.57 4.26 -1.77
CA TYR A 40 17.83 3.85 -2.97
C TYR A 40 17.46 5.04 -3.89
N ASP A 41 17.73 6.25 -3.45
CA ASP A 41 17.65 7.46 -4.28
C ASP A 41 18.82 8.36 -3.90
N LYS A 42 19.83 8.41 -4.78
CA LYS A 42 21.06 9.19 -4.56
C LYS A 42 20.82 10.70 -4.62
N VAL A 43 19.83 11.15 -5.40
CA VAL A 43 19.52 12.58 -5.58
C VAL A 43 18.89 13.14 -4.30
N ASN A 44 17.93 12.42 -3.74
CA ASN A 44 17.19 12.85 -2.55
C ASN A 44 17.74 12.26 -1.24
N ALA A 45 18.82 11.46 -1.30
CA ALA A 45 19.39 10.71 -0.19
C ALA A 45 18.36 9.85 0.56
N TYR A 46 17.42 9.24 -0.17
CA TYR A 46 16.44 8.36 0.46
C TYR A 46 17.05 7.00 0.75
N THR A 47 16.80 6.54 1.98
CA THR A 47 17.34 5.28 2.48
C THR A 47 16.25 4.28 2.83
N LEU A 48 16.61 3.00 2.72
CA LEU A 48 15.84 1.84 3.14
C LEU A 48 16.65 1.03 4.16
N GLN A 49 15.98 0.50 5.19
CA GLN A 49 16.59 -0.46 6.10
C GLN A 49 16.74 -1.82 5.40
N VAL A 50 17.93 -2.43 5.50
CA VAL A 50 18.26 -3.71 4.89
C VAL A 50 18.87 -4.66 5.94
N ASP A 51 18.62 -5.96 5.77
CA ASP A 51 18.85 -6.95 6.83
C ASP A 51 20.32 -7.41 6.85
N ALA A 52 20.86 -7.88 5.72
CA ALA A 52 22.26 -8.29 5.57
C ALA A 52 22.80 -7.92 4.18
N VAL A 53 23.99 -7.31 4.11
CA VAL A 53 24.59 -6.81 2.87
C VAL A 53 26.07 -7.20 2.77
N PHE A 54 26.47 -7.62 1.57
CA PHE A 54 27.86 -7.92 1.21
C PHE A 54 28.31 -7.10 0.00
N PRO A 55 29.58 -6.66 -0.07
CA PRO A 55 30.55 -6.62 1.03
C PRO A 55 30.24 -5.50 2.04
N SER A 56 29.56 -4.43 1.61
CA SER A 56 29.28 -3.27 2.46
C SER A 56 28.06 -2.47 1.98
N LEU A 57 27.58 -1.54 2.80
CA LEU A 57 26.48 -0.63 2.44
C LEU A 57 26.86 0.42 1.38
N SER A 58 28.15 0.75 1.24
CA SER A 58 28.61 1.72 0.24
C SER A 58 28.72 1.11 -1.16
N GLU A 59 29.02 -0.18 -1.22
CA GLU A 59 29.21 -0.93 -2.46
C GLU A 59 28.53 -2.31 -2.34
N PRO A 60 27.18 -2.35 -2.40
CA PRO A 60 26.44 -3.59 -2.22
C PRO A 60 26.50 -4.45 -3.49
N HIS A 61 26.91 -5.71 -3.34
CA HIS A 61 26.91 -6.73 -4.41
C HIS A 61 25.83 -7.79 -4.19
N VAL A 62 25.59 -8.16 -2.93
CA VAL A 62 24.57 -9.15 -2.54
C VAL A 62 23.83 -8.64 -1.31
N LEU A 63 22.52 -8.81 -1.30
CA LEU A 63 21.65 -8.53 -0.17
C LEU A 63 20.84 -9.78 0.15
N VAL A 64 20.75 -10.11 1.44
CA VAL A 64 19.78 -11.10 1.92
C VAL A 64 18.73 -10.36 2.73
N SER A 65 17.48 -10.41 2.28
CA SER A 65 16.34 -9.90 3.04
C SER A 65 15.59 -11.05 3.70
N SER A 66 15.13 -10.85 4.92
CA SER A 66 14.42 -11.86 5.70
C SER A 66 12.94 -11.49 5.86
N THR A 67 12.07 -12.50 5.80
CA THR A 67 10.65 -12.34 6.13
C THR A 67 10.11 -13.59 6.82
N TYR A 68 9.20 -13.41 7.77
CA TYR A 68 8.65 -14.48 8.58
C TYR A 68 7.13 -14.35 8.64
N THR A 69 6.39 -15.46 8.62
CA THR A 69 4.98 -15.44 8.96
C THR A 69 4.59 -16.73 9.67
N ASN A 70 3.71 -16.61 10.64
CA ASN A 70 3.06 -17.73 11.32
C ASN A 70 1.76 -17.23 11.94
N PRO A 71 0.78 -16.83 11.12
CA PRO A 71 -0.40 -16.13 11.62
C PRO A 71 -1.39 -17.12 12.25
N ASP A 72 -2.11 -16.68 13.29
CA ASP A 72 -3.22 -17.45 13.89
C ASP A 72 -4.33 -17.78 12.87
N THR A 73 -4.49 -16.91 11.85
CA THR A 73 -5.37 -17.09 10.69
C THR A 73 -4.57 -16.97 9.39
N ARG A 74 -4.66 -18.00 8.54
CA ARG A 74 -3.90 -18.06 7.27
C ARG A 74 -4.20 -16.86 6.35
N GLY A 75 -3.17 -16.36 5.68
CA GLY A 75 -3.33 -15.51 4.47
C GLY A 75 -3.21 -13.99 4.61
N HIS A 76 -3.80 -13.33 5.62
CA HIS A 76 -3.82 -11.84 5.67
C HIS A 76 -2.44 -11.18 5.80
N SER A 77 -1.50 -11.85 6.46
CA SER A 77 -0.13 -11.36 6.62
C SER A 77 0.74 -11.61 5.37
N ASN A 78 0.43 -12.65 4.58
CA ASN A 78 1.29 -13.11 3.49
C ASN A 78 1.41 -12.09 2.36
N GLU A 79 0.28 -11.59 1.86
CA GLU A 79 0.25 -10.63 0.75
C GLU A 79 0.82 -9.28 1.17
N ASN A 80 0.53 -8.83 2.40
CA ASN A 80 1.14 -7.61 2.93
C ASN A 80 2.67 -7.74 2.96
N LYS A 81 3.20 -8.88 3.42
CA LYS A 81 4.65 -9.14 3.39
C LYS A 81 5.19 -9.17 1.96
N PHE A 82 4.47 -9.79 1.03
CA PHE A 82 4.82 -9.78 -0.38
C PHE A 82 4.90 -8.35 -0.95
N HIS A 83 3.86 -7.56 -0.77
CA HIS A 83 3.81 -6.16 -1.21
C HIS A 83 4.94 -5.33 -0.61
N LEU A 84 5.28 -5.55 0.66
CA LEU A 84 6.40 -4.84 1.28
C LEU A 84 7.73 -5.25 0.65
N LYS A 85 7.99 -6.56 0.57
CA LYS A 85 9.28 -7.11 0.15
C LYS A 85 9.59 -6.85 -1.33
N VAL A 86 8.61 -7.01 -2.22
CA VAL A 86 8.80 -6.67 -3.64
C VAL A 86 8.99 -5.16 -3.84
N GLY A 87 8.34 -4.32 -3.03
CA GLY A 87 8.52 -2.87 -3.07
C GLY A 87 9.91 -2.45 -2.63
N GLU A 88 10.46 -3.09 -1.58
CA GLU A 88 11.86 -2.95 -1.16
C GLU A 88 12.82 -3.33 -2.28
N LEU A 89 12.60 -4.49 -2.89
CA LEU A 89 13.41 -5.00 -4.00
C LEU A 89 13.43 -4.03 -5.19
N ALA A 90 12.27 -3.52 -5.61
CA ALA A 90 12.15 -2.60 -6.74
C ALA A 90 12.95 -1.30 -6.51
N LEU A 91 12.84 -0.70 -5.32
CA LEU A 91 13.60 0.49 -4.94
C LEU A 91 15.11 0.24 -4.98
N LEU A 92 15.54 -0.92 -4.49
CA LEU A 92 16.96 -1.30 -4.48
C LEU A 92 17.49 -1.56 -5.90
N LYS A 93 16.75 -2.33 -6.71
CA LYS A 93 17.11 -2.63 -8.11
C LYS A 93 17.14 -1.39 -8.99
N TYR A 94 16.32 -0.37 -8.68
CA TYR A 94 16.38 0.92 -9.36
C TYR A 94 17.75 1.60 -9.22
N THR A 95 18.32 1.61 -8.02
CA THR A 95 19.65 2.21 -7.77
C THR A 95 20.79 1.26 -8.12
N TYR A 96 20.62 -0.03 -7.86
CA TYR A 96 21.63 -1.07 -8.02
C TYR A 96 21.07 -2.22 -8.88
N PRO A 97 21.03 -2.07 -10.22
CA PRO A 97 20.41 -3.07 -11.10
C PRO A 97 21.10 -4.45 -11.03
N ASP A 98 22.41 -4.46 -10.79
CA ASP A 98 23.22 -5.68 -10.72
C ASP A 98 23.32 -6.27 -9.30
N LEU A 99 22.63 -5.66 -8.31
CA LEU A 99 22.56 -6.18 -6.96
C LEU A 99 21.84 -7.52 -6.95
N ARG A 100 22.48 -8.57 -6.44
CA ARG A 100 21.83 -9.87 -6.23
C ARG A 100 21.03 -9.82 -4.94
N VAL A 101 19.76 -10.20 -4.98
CA VAL A 101 18.88 -10.15 -3.83
C VAL A 101 18.27 -11.52 -3.55
N VAL A 102 18.62 -12.06 -2.38
CA VAL A 102 18.09 -13.31 -1.85
C VAL A 102 16.98 -13.00 -0.85
N LEU A 103 15.85 -13.69 -0.94
CA LEU A 103 14.80 -13.65 0.08
C LEU A 103 14.87 -14.90 0.96
N ALA A 104 15.23 -14.74 2.22
CA ALA A 104 15.17 -15.79 3.23
C ALA A 104 13.80 -15.76 3.93
N ILE A 105 13.03 -16.83 3.79
CA ILE A 105 11.68 -16.95 4.36
C ILE A 105 11.68 -17.95 5.51
N GLY A 106 11.22 -17.51 6.68
CA GLY A 106 11.01 -18.37 7.85
C GLY A 106 9.55 -18.73 8.11
N GLY A 107 9.32 -19.54 9.14
CA GLY A 107 8.02 -20.12 9.47
C GLY A 107 7.92 -21.56 8.94
N SER A 108 6.73 -21.98 8.56
CA SER A 108 6.48 -23.26 7.89
C SER A 108 5.81 -23.02 6.53
N GLY A 109 5.94 -23.97 5.60
CA GLY A 109 5.27 -23.87 4.30
C GLY A 109 3.75 -23.70 4.40
N GLU A 110 3.12 -24.30 5.40
CA GLU A 110 1.68 -24.23 5.65
C GLU A 110 1.18 -22.85 6.11
N ALA A 111 2.07 -22.02 6.67
CA ALA A 111 1.74 -20.66 7.10
C ALA A 111 1.66 -19.65 5.94
N TRP A 112 2.05 -20.07 4.73
CA TRP A 112 2.10 -19.24 3.54
C TRP A 112 1.08 -19.70 2.50
N LEU A 113 0.43 -18.73 1.85
CA LEU A 113 -0.34 -19.00 0.65
C LEU A 113 0.59 -19.44 -0.50
N PRO A 114 0.34 -20.58 -1.17
CA PRO A 114 1.23 -21.11 -2.20
C PRO A 114 1.51 -20.11 -3.35
N TYR A 115 0.50 -19.38 -3.82
CA TYR A 115 0.68 -18.39 -4.89
C TYR A 115 1.59 -17.24 -4.47
N VAL A 116 1.64 -16.88 -3.19
CA VAL A 116 2.54 -15.84 -2.67
C VAL A 116 3.99 -16.31 -2.69
N LEU A 117 4.26 -17.56 -2.28
CA LEU A 117 5.59 -18.16 -2.38
C LEU A 117 6.03 -18.26 -3.85
N ASN A 118 5.12 -18.62 -4.75
CA ASN A 118 5.38 -18.65 -6.18
C ASN A 118 5.70 -17.25 -6.72
N ALA A 119 4.92 -16.23 -6.33
CA ALA A 119 5.14 -14.85 -6.73
C ALA A 119 6.54 -14.34 -6.32
N PHE A 120 7.02 -14.66 -5.11
CA PHE A 120 8.38 -14.30 -4.70
C PHE A 120 9.46 -14.86 -5.64
N ASN A 121 9.31 -16.10 -6.10
CA ASN A 121 10.27 -16.76 -7.00
C ASN A 121 10.39 -16.09 -8.38
N TYR A 122 9.36 -15.36 -8.80
CA TYR A 122 9.41 -14.58 -10.02
C TYR A 122 10.21 -13.29 -9.89
N PHE A 123 10.22 -12.64 -8.73
CA PHE A 123 10.87 -11.35 -8.56
C PHE A 123 12.32 -11.46 -8.07
N TYR A 124 12.58 -12.30 -7.08
CA TYR A 124 13.89 -12.40 -6.44
C TYR A 124 14.89 -13.22 -7.25
N ASP A 125 16.18 -12.91 -7.08
CA ASP A 125 17.27 -13.65 -7.70
C ASP A 125 17.33 -15.08 -7.16
N GLU A 126 17.09 -15.24 -5.85
CA GLU A 126 16.97 -16.54 -5.18
C GLU A 126 16.00 -16.43 -3.98
N VAL A 127 15.16 -17.44 -3.76
CA VAL A 127 14.26 -17.52 -2.60
C VAL A 127 14.61 -18.76 -1.80
N LEU A 128 14.91 -18.58 -0.51
CA LEU A 128 15.32 -19.64 0.39
C LEU A 128 14.29 -19.82 1.49
N PHE A 129 13.63 -20.97 1.49
CA PHE A 129 12.73 -21.40 2.54
C PHE A 129 13.52 -22.05 3.69
N LEU A 130 13.70 -21.37 4.81
CA LEU A 130 14.62 -21.79 5.88
C LEU A 130 14.11 -22.95 6.74
N TRP A 131 12.91 -23.46 6.47
CA TRP A 131 12.43 -24.75 6.99
C TRP A 131 12.87 -25.94 6.12
N ILE A 132 13.47 -25.70 4.97
CA ILE A 132 14.04 -26.73 4.07
C ILE A 132 15.55 -26.78 4.32
N LYS A 133 16.07 -27.99 4.60
CA LYS A 133 17.48 -28.18 4.98
C LYS A 133 18.43 -27.75 3.86
N GLU A 134 18.12 -28.12 2.62
CA GLU A 134 18.91 -27.80 1.43
C GLU A 134 19.03 -26.28 1.23
N HIS A 135 17.98 -25.52 1.54
CA HIS A 135 18.00 -24.05 1.46
C HIS A 135 18.79 -23.42 2.61
N LEU A 136 18.78 -24.02 3.79
CA LEU A 136 19.65 -23.60 4.89
C LEU A 136 21.12 -23.84 4.55
N ASP A 137 21.45 -25.01 3.99
CA ASP A 137 22.79 -25.35 3.51
C ASP A 137 23.23 -24.41 2.37
N ARG A 138 22.28 -24.02 1.50
CA ARG A 138 22.51 -23.01 0.47
C ARG A 138 22.84 -21.64 1.04
N LEU A 139 22.20 -21.22 2.14
CA LEU A 139 22.54 -19.97 2.84
C LEU A 139 23.98 -19.99 3.38
N HIS A 140 24.44 -21.13 3.90
CA HIS A 140 25.85 -21.32 4.28
C HIS A 140 26.79 -21.26 3.07
N THR A 141 26.38 -21.82 1.93
CA THR A 141 27.18 -21.72 0.70
C THR A 141 27.32 -20.27 0.23
N ILE A 142 26.24 -19.49 0.32
CA ILE A 142 26.22 -18.06 -0.01
C ILE A 142 27.15 -17.27 0.93
N SER A 143 27.24 -17.63 2.22
CA SER A 143 28.17 -16.95 3.14
C SER A 143 29.64 -17.11 2.73
N GLN A 144 30.00 -18.27 2.15
CA GLN A 144 31.35 -18.55 1.66
C GLN A 144 31.62 -18.00 0.26
N ASN A 145 30.61 -18.02 -0.62
CA ASN A 145 30.71 -17.50 -1.98
C ASN A 145 29.46 -16.68 -2.34
N PRO A 146 29.41 -15.38 -1.95
CA PRO A 146 28.24 -14.53 -2.15
C PRO A 146 27.86 -14.38 -3.63
N LEU A 147 28.86 -14.34 -4.52
CA LEU A 147 28.67 -14.15 -5.95
C LEU A 147 28.13 -15.40 -6.67
N SER A 148 27.99 -16.53 -5.96
CA SER A 148 27.33 -17.72 -6.49
C SER A 148 25.81 -17.56 -6.65
N VAL A 149 25.21 -16.48 -6.16
CA VAL A 149 23.80 -16.15 -6.42
C VAL A 149 23.68 -15.68 -7.88
N PRO A 150 22.86 -16.33 -8.72
CA PRO A 150 22.68 -15.92 -10.10
C PRO A 150 21.89 -14.60 -10.15
N LEU A 151 22.22 -13.74 -11.09
CA LEU A 151 21.43 -12.53 -11.35
C LEU A 151 20.27 -12.89 -12.30
N ARG A 152 19.05 -12.52 -11.93
CA ARG A 152 17.81 -12.81 -12.69
C ARG A 152 17.08 -11.53 -13.03
N ASN A 153 16.15 -11.64 -13.98
CA ASN A 153 15.19 -10.58 -14.35
C ASN A 153 15.86 -9.25 -14.73
N GLN A 154 17.07 -9.28 -15.30
CA GLN A 154 17.82 -8.07 -15.66
C GLN A 154 17.01 -7.17 -16.60
N THR A 155 16.33 -7.75 -17.59
CA THR A 155 15.46 -7.02 -18.53
C THR A 155 14.34 -6.29 -17.80
N LEU A 156 13.59 -6.99 -16.92
CA LEU A 156 12.52 -6.42 -16.11
C LEU A 156 13.00 -5.20 -15.31
N TRP A 157 14.14 -5.33 -14.63
CA TRP A 157 14.68 -4.27 -13.77
C TRP A 157 15.24 -3.10 -14.59
N ALA A 158 15.84 -3.37 -15.76
CA ALA A 158 16.31 -2.34 -16.66
C ALA A 158 15.14 -1.52 -17.25
N GLU A 159 14.05 -2.19 -17.65
CA GLU A 159 12.83 -1.55 -18.14
C GLU A 159 12.18 -0.68 -17.04
N LEU A 160 12.00 -1.21 -15.83
CA LEU A 160 11.48 -0.44 -14.70
C LEU A 160 12.33 0.79 -14.40
N ARG A 161 13.65 0.64 -14.45
CA ARG A 161 14.59 1.74 -14.22
C ARG A 161 14.46 2.82 -15.29
N ALA A 162 14.34 2.43 -16.56
CA ALA A 162 14.12 3.37 -17.67
C ALA A 162 12.80 4.12 -17.49
N ASP A 163 11.71 3.44 -17.08
CA ASP A 163 10.44 4.08 -16.75
C ASP A 163 10.61 5.13 -15.64
N TRP A 164 11.26 4.75 -14.53
CA TRP A 164 11.41 5.61 -13.35
C TRP A 164 12.31 6.82 -13.61
N GLN A 165 13.31 6.71 -14.48
CA GLN A 165 14.15 7.84 -14.89
C GLN A 165 13.35 8.93 -15.62
N ASN A 166 12.21 8.58 -16.22
CA ASN A 166 11.32 9.52 -16.92
C ASN A 166 10.24 10.12 -16.01
N VAL A 167 10.13 9.66 -14.76
CA VAL A 167 9.15 10.19 -13.80
C VAL A 167 9.59 11.58 -13.32
N LYS A 168 8.72 12.58 -13.55
CA LYS A 168 8.93 13.96 -13.08
C LYS A 168 8.52 14.08 -11.62
N LEU A 169 9.49 13.89 -10.72
CA LEU A 169 9.28 14.08 -9.28
C LEU A 169 8.96 15.54 -8.95
N VAL A 170 8.04 15.76 -8.02
CA VAL A 170 7.78 17.13 -7.49
C VAL A 170 9.01 17.65 -6.74
N PRO A 171 9.19 18.98 -6.59
CA PRO A 171 10.28 19.53 -5.77
C PRO A 171 10.27 18.96 -4.35
N SER A 172 11.45 18.78 -3.75
CA SER A 172 11.61 18.20 -2.41
C SER A 172 10.92 19.01 -1.30
N ILE A 173 10.70 20.32 -1.54
CA ILE A 173 10.02 21.26 -0.64
C ILE A 173 8.49 21.27 -0.79
N THR A 174 7.93 20.49 -1.70
CA THR A 174 6.48 20.49 -1.97
C THR A 174 5.72 20.10 -0.70
N PRO A 175 4.79 20.95 -0.22
CA PRO A 175 3.96 20.60 0.93
C PRO A 175 3.08 19.41 0.57
N ILE A 176 2.99 18.46 1.50
CA ILE A 176 2.20 17.25 1.34
C ILE A 176 0.83 17.53 1.92
N PRO A 177 -0.24 16.87 1.39
CA PRO A 177 -1.52 16.82 2.07
C PRO A 177 -1.33 16.58 3.58
N ASN A 178 -1.80 17.53 4.37
CA ASN A 178 -1.74 17.53 5.83
C ASN A 178 -3.11 17.94 6.36
N SER A 179 -4.12 17.16 5.99
CA SER A 179 -5.51 17.37 6.40
C SER A 179 -5.94 16.37 7.47
N LEU A 180 -7.06 16.64 8.13
CA LEU A 180 -7.67 15.76 9.13
C LEU A 180 -9.14 15.50 8.82
N VAL A 181 -9.44 15.25 7.54
CA VAL A 181 -10.82 15.14 7.03
C VAL A 181 -11.63 14.15 7.84
N ARG A 182 -11.05 12.97 8.14
CA ARG A 182 -11.70 11.95 8.97
C ARG A 182 -12.21 12.49 10.31
N TYR A 183 -11.36 13.22 11.04
CA TYR A 183 -11.69 13.69 12.39
C TYR A 183 -12.63 14.89 12.34
N ASN A 184 -12.42 15.78 11.37
CA ASN A 184 -13.27 16.94 11.20
C ASN A 184 -14.71 16.54 10.83
N VAL A 185 -14.88 15.54 9.95
CA VAL A 185 -16.22 14.99 9.64
C VAL A 185 -16.83 14.28 10.84
N ALA A 186 -16.02 13.57 11.65
CA ALA A 186 -16.50 12.99 12.90
C ALA A 186 -16.96 14.07 13.92
N ASP A 187 -16.25 15.20 13.99
CA ASP A 187 -16.60 16.35 14.83
C ASP A 187 -17.90 17.02 14.36
N VAL A 188 -18.08 17.19 13.05
CA VAL A 188 -19.35 17.67 12.45
C VAL A 188 -20.50 16.74 12.81
N LEU A 189 -20.32 15.42 12.66
CA LEU A 189 -21.34 14.44 13.04
C LEU A 189 -21.67 14.48 14.53
N ARG A 190 -20.67 14.71 15.39
CA ARG A 190 -20.83 14.82 16.84
C ARG A 190 -21.60 16.07 17.27
N MET A 191 -21.49 17.16 16.52
CA MET A 191 -22.21 18.41 16.81
C MET A 191 -23.70 18.35 16.46
N GLN A 192 -24.15 17.31 15.76
CA GLN A 192 -25.57 17.14 15.42
C GLN A 192 -26.36 16.60 16.61
N THR A 193 -26.94 17.51 17.40
CA THR A 193 -27.87 17.21 18.50
C THR A 193 -29.30 17.66 18.16
N PRO A 194 -30.35 16.91 18.53
CA PRO A 194 -30.32 15.57 19.13
C PRO A 194 -29.79 14.50 18.16
N ILE A 195 -29.31 13.37 18.72
CA ILE A 195 -28.90 12.20 17.93
C ILE A 195 -30.07 11.77 17.05
N VAL A 196 -29.81 11.59 15.76
CA VAL A 196 -30.85 11.19 14.82
C VAL A 196 -31.07 9.68 14.85
N HIS A 197 -32.32 9.25 14.68
CA HIS A 197 -32.72 7.83 14.74
C HIS A 197 -32.49 7.08 13.42
N HIS A 198 -32.16 7.79 12.33
CA HIS A 198 -31.91 7.20 11.02
C HIS A 198 -30.78 7.94 10.29
N PRO A 199 -29.83 7.25 9.60
CA PRO A 199 -28.70 7.90 8.94
C PRO A 199 -29.09 8.99 7.94
N ASN A 200 -30.20 8.83 7.21
CA ASN A 200 -30.70 9.83 6.25
C ASN A 200 -30.96 11.23 6.85
N LEU A 201 -31.16 11.31 8.17
CA LEU A 201 -31.41 12.57 8.88
C LEU A 201 -30.11 13.29 9.27
N ILE A 202 -28.94 12.70 9.00
CA ILE A 202 -27.64 13.37 9.17
C ILE A 202 -27.53 14.50 8.13
N ASN A 203 -27.19 15.70 8.59
CA ASN A 203 -27.16 16.89 7.74
C ASN A 203 -25.95 16.88 6.81
N ASN A 204 -24.76 16.64 7.36
CA ASN A 204 -23.53 16.56 6.58
C ASN A 204 -23.55 15.34 5.67
N GLU A 205 -23.40 15.55 4.37
CA GLU A 205 -23.60 14.52 3.37
C GLU A 205 -22.56 13.39 3.42
N ILE A 206 -21.32 13.72 3.79
CA ILE A 206 -20.21 12.77 3.90
C ILE A 206 -20.47 11.84 5.08
N ALA A 207 -20.75 12.41 6.26
CA ALA A 207 -21.09 11.65 7.45
C ALA A 207 -22.35 10.80 7.23
N ARG A 208 -23.36 11.35 6.56
CA ARG A 208 -24.59 10.63 6.18
C ARG A 208 -24.28 9.40 5.33
N LEU A 209 -23.50 9.52 4.26
CA LEU A 209 -23.17 8.40 3.38
C LEU A 209 -22.41 7.30 4.14
N CYS A 210 -21.40 7.66 4.92
CA CYS A 210 -20.68 6.71 5.77
C CYS A 210 -21.61 5.94 6.73
N MET A 211 -22.53 6.65 7.40
CA MET A 211 -23.47 6.04 8.35
C MET A 211 -24.56 5.21 7.66
N GLN A 212 -25.00 5.58 6.46
CA GLN A 212 -25.89 4.76 5.64
C GLN A 212 -25.24 3.42 5.30
N MET A 213 -23.97 3.43 4.90
CA MET A 213 -23.23 2.20 4.60
C MET A 213 -23.02 1.34 5.85
N SER A 214 -22.62 1.96 6.96
CA SER A 214 -22.51 1.26 8.25
C SER A 214 -23.84 0.63 8.65
N ALA A 215 -24.96 1.37 8.59
CA ALA A 215 -26.28 0.82 8.93
C ALA A 215 -26.74 -0.31 8.00
N LYS A 216 -26.49 -0.19 6.69
CA LYS A 216 -26.88 -1.19 5.68
C LYS A 216 -26.18 -2.53 5.88
N TYR A 217 -24.92 -2.51 6.31
CA TYR A 217 -24.08 -3.70 6.46
C TYR A 217 -23.79 -4.08 7.92
N SER A 218 -24.61 -3.59 8.86
CA SER A 218 -24.46 -3.85 10.29
C SER A 218 -23.06 -3.51 10.84
N GLY A 219 -22.50 -2.40 10.35
CA GLY A 219 -21.24 -1.84 10.79
C GLY A 219 -21.32 -1.28 12.21
N VAL A 220 -20.19 -1.39 12.92
CA VAL A 220 -20.06 -0.97 14.32
C VAL A 220 -20.21 0.54 14.51
N GLU A 221 -20.03 1.32 13.45
CA GLU A 221 -19.98 2.78 13.51
C GLU A 221 -21.37 3.38 13.74
N TRP A 222 -22.41 2.84 13.11
CA TRP A 222 -23.78 3.28 13.34
C TRP A 222 -24.25 2.97 14.77
N GLU A 223 -23.93 1.77 15.26
CA GLU A 223 -24.21 1.41 16.65
C GLU A 223 -23.42 2.26 17.64
N SER A 224 -22.17 2.59 17.29
CA SER A 224 -21.33 3.46 18.11
C SER A 224 -21.84 4.89 18.13
N TYR A 225 -22.36 5.41 17.02
CA TYR A 225 -22.99 6.74 16.96
C TYR A 225 -24.19 6.82 17.90
N ARG A 226 -25.11 5.84 17.84
CA ARG A 226 -26.29 5.78 18.73
C ARG A 226 -25.95 5.63 20.20
N ALA A 227 -24.78 5.07 20.52
CA ALA A 227 -24.27 4.88 21.88
C ALA A 227 -23.25 5.94 22.30
N GLU A 228 -23.03 7.00 21.50
CA GLU A 228 -22.05 8.07 21.75
C GLU A 228 -20.60 7.59 21.92
N ARG A 229 -20.26 6.44 21.33
CA ARG A 229 -18.95 5.79 21.39
C ARG A 229 -18.02 6.31 20.28
N TRP A 230 -17.72 7.61 20.29
CA TRP A 230 -16.98 8.32 19.23
C TRP A 230 -15.63 7.72 18.85
N HIS A 231 -14.89 7.19 19.83
CA HIS A 231 -13.59 6.57 19.60
C HIS A 231 -13.65 5.41 18.58
N TYR A 232 -14.72 4.61 18.60
CA TYR A 232 -14.89 3.48 17.68
C TYR A 232 -15.19 3.94 16.24
N ILE A 233 -15.85 5.08 16.08
CA ILE A 233 -16.10 5.69 14.76
C ILE A 233 -14.78 6.22 14.19
N GLU A 234 -14.03 6.98 14.99
CA GLU A 234 -12.75 7.58 14.58
C GLU A 234 -11.72 6.51 14.17
N MET A 235 -11.69 5.39 14.88
CA MET A 235 -10.75 4.28 14.63
C MET A 235 -11.21 3.30 13.55
N SER A 236 -12.49 3.33 13.14
CA SER A 236 -12.98 2.36 12.17
C SER A 236 -12.30 2.50 10.81
N ARG A 237 -11.99 1.38 10.18
CA ARG A 237 -11.37 1.31 8.85
C ARG A 237 -12.32 0.80 7.77
N ASN A 238 -13.56 0.51 8.14
CA ASN A 238 -14.53 -0.11 7.23
C ASN A 238 -15.46 0.95 6.66
N TYR A 239 -16.55 1.28 7.35
CA TYR A 239 -17.65 2.05 6.75
C TYR A 239 -17.57 3.55 7.03
N PHE A 240 -16.90 3.97 8.11
CA PHE A 240 -16.57 5.39 8.30
C PHE A 240 -15.30 5.74 7.54
N ASN A 241 -15.46 6.02 6.24
CA ASN A 241 -14.38 6.44 5.35
C ASN A 241 -14.71 7.76 4.62
N PRO A 242 -14.54 8.91 5.30
CA PRO A 242 -14.89 10.22 4.73
C PRO A 242 -14.18 10.59 3.43
N VAL A 243 -13.01 10.00 3.14
CA VAL A 243 -12.27 10.24 1.90
C VAL A 243 -12.93 9.53 0.71
N GLU A 244 -13.31 8.26 0.88
CA GLU A 244 -14.08 7.56 -0.15
C GLU A 244 -15.45 8.21 -0.34
N ALA A 245 -16.10 8.61 0.75
CA ALA A 245 -17.41 9.27 0.68
C ALA A 245 -17.34 10.61 -0.07
N SER A 246 -16.29 11.43 0.16
CA SER A 246 -16.15 12.69 -0.58
C SER A 246 -15.90 12.47 -2.07
N VAL A 247 -15.14 11.44 -2.44
CA VAL A 247 -14.93 11.05 -3.84
C VAL A 247 -16.24 10.56 -4.46
N GLU A 248 -16.93 9.60 -3.84
CA GLU A 248 -18.19 9.04 -4.36
C GLU A 248 -19.25 10.13 -4.59
N ILE A 249 -19.39 11.06 -3.63
CA ILE A 249 -20.31 12.19 -3.72
C ILE A 249 -19.90 13.16 -4.84
N SER A 250 -18.60 13.40 -5.02
CA SER A 250 -18.08 14.22 -6.13
C SER A 250 -18.42 13.59 -7.48
N LEU A 251 -18.11 12.30 -7.66
CA LEU A 251 -18.33 11.57 -8.91
C LEU A 251 -19.81 11.53 -9.30
N ARG A 252 -20.70 11.22 -8.35
CA ARG A 252 -22.16 11.22 -8.57
C ARG A 252 -22.69 12.58 -8.99
N SER A 253 -22.20 13.64 -8.36
CA SER A 253 -22.70 15.01 -8.63
C SER A 253 -22.25 15.53 -9.99
N ALA A 254 -21.14 15.02 -10.50
CA ALA A 254 -20.64 15.28 -11.84
C ALA A 254 -21.27 14.38 -12.92
N ASN A 255 -22.20 13.49 -12.56
CA ASN A 255 -22.78 12.46 -13.43
C ASN A 255 -21.70 11.60 -14.13
N LEU A 256 -20.60 11.28 -13.45
CA LEU A 256 -19.57 10.38 -13.98
C LEU A 256 -19.99 8.92 -13.80
N LYS A 257 -19.65 8.09 -14.79
CA LYS A 257 -19.82 6.63 -14.72
C LYS A 257 -18.60 6.03 -14.01
N PHE A 258 -18.85 5.30 -12.93
CA PHE A 258 -17.81 4.68 -12.13
C PHE A 258 -18.28 3.38 -11.48
N ASP A 259 -17.33 2.48 -11.24
CA ASP A 259 -17.46 1.35 -10.34
C ASP A 259 -16.78 1.67 -9.00
N GLY A 260 -17.26 1.04 -7.93
CA GLY A 260 -16.74 1.18 -6.58
C GLY A 260 -17.69 1.89 -5.62
N GLY A 261 -17.15 2.37 -4.50
CA GLY A 261 -17.89 3.11 -3.48
C GLY A 261 -17.30 2.96 -2.08
N VAL A 262 -17.88 3.66 -1.11
CA VAL A 262 -17.50 3.56 0.31
C VAL A 262 -17.56 2.10 0.76
N ALA A 263 -16.42 1.56 1.18
CA ALA A 263 -16.26 0.16 1.58
C ALA A 263 -16.67 -0.86 0.49
N ARG A 264 -16.63 -0.46 -0.78
CA ARG A 264 -16.92 -1.31 -1.94
C ARG A 264 -15.82 -1.12 -2.98
N ASP A 265 -14.71 -1.77 -2.76
CA ASP A 265 -13.60 -1.73 -3.72
C ASP A 265 -13.95 -2.50 -5.02
N VAL A 266 -13.24 -2.17 -6.09
CA VAL A 266 -13.33 -2.81 -7.40
C VAL A 266 -12.13 -3.73 -7.60
N GLU A 267 -12.40 -4.97 -7.95
CA GLU A 267 -11.36 -5.95 -8.30
C GLU A 267 -10.65 -5.55 -9.58
N VAL A 268 -9.32 -5.61 -9.58
CA VAL A 268 -8.51 -5.26 -10.76
C VAL A 268 -7.56 -6.40 -11.14
N PRO A 269 -7.42 -6.73 -12.44
CA PRO A 269 -6.51 -7.78 -12.89
C PRO A 269 -5.07 -7.55 -12.43
N SER A 270 -4.42 -8.60 -11.95
CA SER A 270 -3.02 -8.56 -11.50
C SER A 270 -2.35 -9.92 -11.66
N LEU A 271 -1.02 -9.93 -11.69
CA LEU A 271 -0.17 -11.12 -11.71
C LEU A 271 -0.59 -12.16 -10.66
N LEU A 272 -1.09 -11.74 -9.49
CA LEU A 272 -1.48 -12.70 -8.45
C LEU A 272 -2.66 -13.59 -8.89
N HIS A 273 -3.57 -13.08 -9.72
CA HIS A 273 -4.65 -13.86 -10.31
C HIS A 273 -4.10 -14.93 -11.25
N ASP A 274 -3.12 -14.57 -12.10
CA ASP A 274 -2.43 -15.51 -12.99
C ASP A 274 -1.72 -16.64 -12.22
N LEU A 275 -1.36 -16.39 -10.96
CA LEU A 275 -0.66 -17.34 -10.08
C LEU A 275 -1.59 -18.15 -9.16
N GLY A 276 -2.91 -18.02 -9.32
CA GLY A 276 -3.91 -18.80 -8.58
C GLY A 276 -4.53 -18.10 -7.37
N MET A 277 -4.53 -16.76 -7.33
CA MET A 277 -5.38 -16.02 -6.38
C MET A 277 -6.85 -16.12 -6.83
N GLU A 278 -7.65 -16.89 -6.09
CA GLU A 278 -9.07 -17.14 -6.42
C GLU A 278 -10.04 -16.07 -5.89
N THR A 279 -9.68 -15.38 -4.81
CA THR A 279 -10.48 -14.28 -4.23
C THR A 279 -9.64 -13.02 -4.17
N THR A 280 -10.13 -11.94 -4.77
CA THR A 280 -9.34 -10.73 -4.96
C THR A 280 -9.19 -9.96 -3.67
N ARG A 281 -7.93 -9.71 -3.27
CA ARG A 281 -7.55 -8.72 -2.24
C ARG A 281 -6.79 -7.53 -2.82
N VAL A 282 -6.62 -7.51 -4.13
CA VAL A 282 -6.00 -6.41 -4.86
C VAL A 282 -7.09 -5.64 -5.58
N SER A 283 -7.51 -4.55 -4.98
CA SER A 283 -8.69 -3.79 -5.37
C SER A 283 -8.44 -2.29 -5.31
N GLU A 284 -9.07 -1.52 -6.19
CA GLU A 284 -9.04 -0.06 -6.19
C GLU A 284 -10.35 0.51 -5.66
N ASP A 285 -10.29 1.68 -5.04
CA ASP A 285 -11.46 2.23 -4.33
C ASP A 285 -12.53 2.70 -5.36
N PHE A 286 -12.10 3.23 -6.51
CA PHE A 286 -12.97 3.52 -7.66
C PHE A 286 -12.28 3.22 -9.00
N VAL A 287 -13.09 2.83 -9.99
CA VAL A 287 -12.64 2.63 -11.38
C VAL A 287 -13.56 3.40 -12.33
N LEU A 288 -12.96 4.19 -13.22
CA LEU A 288 -13.62 4.91 -14.31
C LEU A 288 -12.95 4.55 -15.65
N TYR A 289 -13.47 5.08 -16.75
CA TYR A 289 -12.87 4.94 -18.07
C TYR A 289 -12.64 6.32 -18.71
N SER A 290 -11.40 6.56 -19.17
CA SER A 290 -11.03 7.77 -19.91
C SER A 290 -11.21 7.54 -21.40
N ARG A 291 -12.10 8.30 -22.05
CA ARG A 291 -12.29 8.23 -23.51
C ARG A 291 -11.09 8.80 -24.26
N LYS A 292 -10.49 9.87 -23.72
CA LYS A 292 -9.30 10.52 -24.29
C LYS A 292 -8.08 9.59 -24.32
N LEU A 293 -7.88 8.79 -23.28
CA LEU A 293 -6.73 7.88 -23.18
C LEU A 293 -7.05 6.45 -23.65
N GLY A 294 -8.33 6.08 -23.73
CA GLY A 294 -8.76 4.73 -24.10
C GLY A 294 -8.42 3.65 -23.05
N ILE A 295 -8.21 4.03 -21.80
CA ILE A 295 -7.75 3.16 -20.70
C ILE A 295 -8.55 3.43 -19.41
N PRO A 296 -8.59 2.47 -18.47
CA PRO A 296 -9.21 2.70 -17.17
C PRO A 296 -8.46 3.74 -16.34
N VAL A 297 -9.22 4.45 -15.51
CA VAL A 297 -8.74 5.39 -14.49
C VAL A 297 -9.02 4.79 -13.12
N TYR A 298 -7.97 4.52 -12.35
CA TYR A 298 -8.06 4.02 -10.99
C TYR A 298 -7.93 5.17 -10.01
N ILE A 299 -8.82 5.24 -9.01
CA ILE A 299 -8.71 6.19 -7.91
C ILE A 299 -8.49 5.42 -6.63
N GLN A 300 -7.46 5.85 -5.88
CA GLN A 300 -7.13 5.28 -4.59
C GLN A 300 -7.15 6.35 -3.49
N CYS A 301 -8.12 6.22 -2.60
CA CYS A 301 -8.34 7.00 -1.39
C CYS A 301 -7.52 6.43 -0.23
N LYS A 302 -6.65 7.24 0.36
CA LYS A 302 -5.82 6.80 1.48
C LYS A 302 -5.75 7.86 2.57
N SER A 303 -5.81 7.43 3.82
CA SER A 303 -5.67 8.27 5.02
C SER A 303 -4.57 7.73 5.91
N SER A 304 -3.83 8.61 6.60
CA SER A 304 -2.69 8.21 7.45
C SER A 304 -3.07 7.34 8.66
N GLY A 305 -4.33 7.40 9.09
CA GLY A 305 -4.88 6.56 10.17
C GLY A 305 -4.24 6.82 11.54
N GLY A 306 -4.56 5.97 12.53
CA GLY A 306 -3.93 6.02 13.87
C GLY A 306 -4.62 6.90 14.92
N GLY A 307 -5.89 7.22 14.73
CA GLY A 307 -6.67 8.09 15.63
C GLY A 307 -6.14 9.52 15.65
N ARG A 308 -6.71 10.38 16.51
CA ARG A 308 -6.30 11.79 16.61
C ARG A 308 -4.81 12.00 16.90
N ARG A 309 -4.14 11.00 17.47
CA ARG A 309 -2.69 10.99 17.75
C ARG A 309 -1.82 10.58 16.54
N GLN A 310 -2.45 10.16 15.43
CA GLN A 310 -1.78 9.85 14.16
C GLN A 310 -0.72 8.74 14.28
N HIS A 311 -0.89 7.78 15.20
CA HIS A 311 0.01 6.63 15.34
C HIS A 311 -0.23 5.55 14.27
N GLY A 312 -0.48 5.99 13.03
CA GLY A 312 -0.88 5.15 11.91
C GLY A 312 0.19 4.15 11.46
N LYS A 313 -0.18 3.29 10.50
CA LYS A 313 0.77 2.38 9.83
C LYS A 313 1.96 3.18 9.30
N ASN A 314 3.17 2.61 9.39
CA ASN A 314 4.37 3.25 8.86
C ASN A 314 4.19 3.60 7.38
N ILE A 315 4.28 4.90 7.06
CA ILE A 315 4.00 5.41 5.71
C ILE A 315 4.91 4.81 4.63
N GLN A 316 6.15 4.50 4.99
CA GLN A 316 7.09 3.88 4.06
C GLN A 316 6.62 2.48 3.65
N ASN A 317 5.96 1.76 4.56
CA ASN A 317 5.36 0.47 4.25
C ASN A 317 4.21 0.63 3.25
N ARG A 318 3.33 1.63 3.45
CA ARG A 318 2.22 1.89 2.53
C ARG A 318 2.70 2.28 1.13
N ALA A 319 3.75 3.07 1.05
CA ALA A 319 4.34 3.48 -0.22
C ALA A 319 4.95 2.30 -1.00
N LYS A 320 5.67 1.41 -0.30
CA LYS A 320 6.21 0.16 -0.88
C LYS A 320 5.09 -0.76 -1.36
N GLU A 321 3.98 -0.82 -0.64
CA GLU A 321 2.80 -1.57 -1.10
C GLU A 321 2.30 -1.05 -2.45
N GLN A 322 2.24 0.28 -2.65
CA GLN A 322 1.81 0.84 -3.93
C GLN A 322 2.80 0.57 -5.07
N ILE A 323 4.10 0.61 -4.80
CA ILE A 323 5.13 0.23 -5.78
C ILE A 323 4.89 -1.21 -6.25
N THR A 324 4.67 -2.14 -5.31
CA THR A 324 4.39 -3.54 -5.70
C THR A 324 3.07 -3.67 -6.44
N ARG A 325 2.01 -2.95 -6.03
CA ARG A 325 0.72 -2.96 -6.74
C ARG A 325 0.88 -2.56 -8.20
N SER A 326 1.61 -1.48 -8.47
CA SER A 326 1.97 -1.08 -9.84
C SER A 326 2.66 -2.19 -10.63
N LEU A 327 3.65 -2.85 -10.00
CA LEU A 327 4.36 -3.96 -10.62
C LEU A 327 3.42 -5.13 -10.92
N ILE A 328 2.57 -5.57 -9.98
CA ILE A 328 1.69 -6.71 -10.23
C ILE A 328 0.54 -6.39 -11.19
N TYR A 329 0.15 -5.12 -11.37
CA TYR A 329 -0.79 -4.74 -12.44
C TYR A 329 -0.17 -4.88 -13.81
N ARG A 330 1.13 -4.61 -13.92
CA ARG A 330 1.86 -4.57 -15.18
C ARG A 330 2.61 -5.85 -15.52
N CYS A 331 3.01 -6.65 -14.53
CA CYS A 331 3.78 -7.86 -14.77
C CYS A 331 2.87 -9.01 -15.23
N ARG A 332 3.39 -9.85 -16.12
CA ARG A 332 2.79 -11.11 -16.54
C ARG A 332 3.84 -12.21 -16.56
N VAL A 333 3.42 -13.47 -16.42
CA VAL A 333 4.27 -14.63 -16.65
C VAL A 333 4.12 -15.07 -18.10
N ILE A 334 5.21 -15.01 -18.86
CA ILE A 334 5.27 -15.45 -20.26
C ILE A 334 6.38 -16.49 -20.35
N ASN A 335 6.06 -17.72 -20.76
CA ASN A 335 7.02 -18.83 -20.86
C ASN A 335 7.83 -19.08 -19.57
N GLY A 336 7.19 -18.95 -18.40
CA GLY A 336 7.83 -19.13 -17.10
C GLY A 336 8.76 -17.98 -16.66
N GLN A 337 8.79 -16.87 -17.40
CA GLN A 337 9.55 -15.66 -17.04
C GLN A 337 8.61 -14.49 -16.77
N ILE A 338 8.99 -13.64 -15.83
CA ILE A 338 8.25 -12.40 -15.55
C ILE A 338 8.63 -11.32 -16.57
N SER A 339 7.63 -10.66 -17.14
CA SER A 339 7.82 -9.57 -18.10
C SER A 339 6.98 -8.37 -17.67
N LEU A 340 7.58 -7.18 -17.72
CA LEU A 340 6.92 -5.92 -17.40
C LEU A 340 6.15 -5.44 -18.64
N GLN A 341 4.84 -5.27 -18.50
CA GLN A 341 4.04 -4.69 -19.58
C GLN A 341 4.01 -3.16 -19.48
N PRO A 342 3.74 -2.45 -20.59
CA PRO A 342 3.43 -1.02 -20.54
C PRO A 342 2.28 -0.74 -19.58
N LYS A 343 2.34 0.40 -18.89
CA LYS A 343 1.25 0.84 -18.03
C LYS A 343 0.01 1.15 -18.87
N ARG A 344 -1.09 0.44 -18.64
CA ARG A 344 -2.37 0.57 -19.37
C ARG A 344 -3.52 1.03 -18.48
N PHE A 345 -3.22 1.95 -17.57
CA PHE A 345 -4.18 2.59 -16.68
C PHE A 345 -3.67 3.97 -16.29
N HIS A 346 -4.57 4.86 -15.94
CA HIS A 346 -4.25 6.13 -15.29
C HIS A 346 -4.55 6.01 -13.80
N TRP A 347 -3.69 6.48 -12.91
CA TRP A 347 -3.79 6.22 -11.47
C TRP A 347 -3.75 7.53 -10.67
N ILE A 348 -4.83 7.77 -9.95
CA ILE A 348 -5.04 8.98 -9.14
C ILE A 348 -5.04 8.58 -7.66
N SER A 349 -4.31 9.34 -6.83
CA SER A 349 -4.38 9.20 -5.38
C SER A 349 -5.14 10.38 -4.76
N VAL A 350 -6.06 10.08 -3.85
CA VAL A 350 -6.69 11.07 -2.97
C VAL A 350 -6.19 10.83 -1.55
N LEU A 351 -5.42 11.77 -1.02
CA LEU A 351 -4.68 11.61 0.23
C LEU A 351 -5.24 12.49 1.35
N ASP A 352 -5.50 11.89 2.51
CA ASP A 352 -5.84 12.57 3.77
C ASP A 352 -4.82 12.25 4.87
N GLY A 353 -4.73 13.11 5.87
CA GLY A 353 -3.91 12.86 7.04
C GLY A 353 -2.55 13.54 6.99
N ASN A 354 -1.97 13.75 8.17
CA ASN A 354 -0.55 13.99 8.29
C ASN A 354 0.17 12.64 8.18
N TRP A 355 0.97 12.47 7.14
CA TRP A 355 1.65 11.21 6.84
C TRP A 355 2.92 10.98 7.66
N GLY A 356 3.23 11.88 8.62
CA GLY A 356 4.29 11.66 9.62
C GLY A 356 5.68 11.46 9.02
N ILE A 357 5.88 11.88 7.77
CA ILE A 357 7.17 11.82 7.10
C ILE A 357 8.07 12.79 7.84
N SER A 358 9.27 12.34 8.20
CA SER A 358 10.21 13.18 8.94
C SER A 358 10.30 14.55 8.27
N GLN A 359 10.25 15.63 9.05
CA GLN A 359 10.41 17.00 8.54
C GLN A 359 11.69 17.17 7.68
N ARG A 360 12.65 16.24 7.82
CA ARG A 360 13.89 16.18 7.04
C ARG A 360 13.71 15.75 5.58
N GLN A 361 12.66 15.01 5.23
CA GLN A 361 12.44 14.47 3.89
C GLN A 361 10.96 14.54 3.49
N PRO A 362 10.34 15.74 3.48
CA PRO A 362 8.90 15.87 3.31
C PRO A 362 8.42 15.17 2.04
N ALA A 363 8.96 15.46 0.86
CA ALA A 363 8.46 14.87 -0.38
C ALA A 363 8.64 13.34 -0.55
N LYS A 364 9.31 12.63 0.38
CA LYS A 364 9.67 11.21 0.21
C LYS A 364 8.48 10.32 -0.14
N TYR A 365 7.36 10.47 0.55
CA TYR A 365 6.18 9.66 0.27
C TYR A 365 5.59 9.94 -1.11
N ILE A 366 5.45 11.22 -1.46
CA ILE A 366 4.94 11.65 -2.75
C ILE A 366 5.83 11.13 -3.88
N HIS A 367 7.15 11.24 -3.73
CA HIS A 367 8.10 10.68 -4.70
C HIS A 367 7.93 9.17 -4.85
N MET A 368 7.75 8.43 -3.75
CA MET A 368 7.49 6.99 -3.82
C MET A 368 6.16 6.66 -4.52
N LEU A 369 5.11 7.47 -4.35
CA LEU A 369 3.87 7.32 -5.12
C LEU A 369 4.09 7.65 -6.61
N GLN A 370 4.83 8.70 -6.92
CA GLN A 370 5.18 9.02 -8.32
C GLN A 370 5.99 7.89 -8.97
N LEU A 371 6.93 7.28 -8.24
CA LEU A 371 7.66 6.08 -8.69
C LEU A 371 6.76 4.85 -8.80
N ALA A 372 5.77 4.69 -7.91
CA ALA A 372 4.72 3.68 -8.08
C ALA A 372 3.87 3.94 -9.34
N GLY A 373 3.98 5.11 -9.96
CA GLY A 373 3.29 5.46 -11.19
C GLY A 373 1.93 6.11 -10.95
N TYR A 374 1.71 6.79 -9.83
CA TYR A 374 0.57 7.70 -9.72
C TYR A 374 0.78 8.90 -10.66
N ASP A 375 -0.22 9.15 -11.51
CA ASP A 375 -0.20 10.24 -12.49
C ASP A 375 -0.69 11.56 -11.87
N LYS A 376 -1.58 11.46 -10.87
CA LYS A 376 -2.15 12.61 -10.17
C LYS A 376 -2.29 12.30 -8.68
N ILE A 377 -1.98 13.29 -7.85
CA ILE A 377 -2.16 13.22 -6.39
C ILE A 377 -2.96 14.47 -5.99
N ILE A 378 -4.03 14.26 -5.24
CA ILE A 378 -4.96 15.29 -4.80
C ILE A 378 -5.12 15.20 -3.28
N ALA A 379 -5.13 16.34 -2.59
CA ALA A 379 -5.41 16.36 -1.16
C ALA A 379 -6.92 16.17 -0.93
N ALA A 380 -7.32 15.30 -0.02
CA ALA A 380 -8.73 15.08 0.30
C ALA A 380 -9.43 16.37 0.77
N SER A 381 -8.71 17.25 1.46
CA SER A 381 -9.22 18.56 1.88
C SER A 381 -9.54 19.50 0.72
N GLU A 382 -8.90 19.34 -0.44
CA GLU A 382 -9.18 20.20 -1.60
C GLU A 382 -10.56 19.91 -2.19
N LEU A 383 -11.11 18.72 -1.98
CA LEU A 383 -12.45 18.31 -2.41
C LEU A 383 -13.56 18.95 -1.56
N LEU A 384 -13.21 19.57 -0.44
CA LEU A 384 -14.14 20.00 0.60
C LEU A 384 -14.10 21.51 0.81
N THR A 385 -15.25 22.05 1.22
CA THR A 385 -15.39 23.40 1.76
C THR A 385 -14.87 23.46 3.20
N ASP A 386 -14.75 24.67 3.76
CA ASP A 386 -14.34 24.88 5.17
C ASP A 386 -15.31 24.27 6.18
N THR A 387 -16.56 24.00 5.77
CA THR A 387 -17.58 23.32 6.57
C THR A 387 -17.63 21.81 6.33
N PHE A 388 -16.66 21.25 5.61
CA PHE A 388 -16.57 19.82 5.28
C PHE A 388 -17.75 19.28 4.45
N GLU A 389 -18.32 20.13 3.59
CA GLU A 389 -19.23 19.73 2.50
C GLU A 389 -18.46 19.57 1.19
N VAL A 390 -18.90 18.68 0.29
CA VAL A 390 -18.22 18.46 -0.99
C VAL A 390 -18.40 19.66 -1.92
N LYS A 391 -17.29 20.13 -2.51
CA LYS A 391 -17.32 21.19 -3.51
C LYS A 391 -18.05 20.71 -4.77
N ARG A 392 -19.07 21.49 -5.18
CA ARG A 392 -19.80 21.30 -6.44
C ARG A 392 -19.22 22.08 -7.61
N GLN A 393 -18.45 23.12 -7.31
CA GLN A 393 -17.70 23.95 -8.25
C GLN A 393 -16.23 23.95 -7.80
N ASP A 394 -15.30 24.11 -8.73
CA ASP A 394 -13.86 24.13 -8.47
C ASP A 394 -13.39 22.90 -7.68
N ASN A 395 -13.89 21.71 -8.08
CA ASN A 395 -13.51 20.45 -7.46
C ASN A 395 -12.37 19.84 -8.29
N PRO A 396 -11.11 19.89 -7.82
CA PRO A 396 -9.95 19.58 -8.65
C PRO A 396 -9.90 18.13 -9.12
N LEU A 397 -10.60 17.21 -8.43
CA LEU A 397 -10.75 15.84 -8.93
C LEU A 397 -11.69 15.81 -10.12
N ILE A 398 -12.85 16.46 -10.03
CA ILE A 398 -13.85 16.46 -11.11
C ILE A 398 -13.34 17.22 -12.32
N ASP A 399 -12.77 18.41 -12.12
CA ASP A 399 -12.18 19.21 -13.19
C ASP A 399 -11.12 18.38 -13.94
N TYR A 400 -10.26 17.66 -13.20
CA TYR A 400 -9.26 16.79 -13.81
C TYR A 400 -9.87 15.59 -14.56
N LEU A 401 -10.87 14.92 -13.99
CA LEU A 401 -11.51 13.76 -14.62
C LEU A 401 -12.27 14.14 -15.90
N ILE A 402 -12.89 15.32 -15.94
CA ILE A 402 -13.67 15.79 -17.09
C ILE A 402 -12.76 16.46 -18.11
N ASP A 403 -12.02 17.49 -17.71
CA ASP A 403 -11.32 18.37 -18.66
C ASP A 403 -10.03 17.73 -19.16
N GLU A 404 -9.30 17.03 -18.28
CA GLU A 404 -8.00 16.45 -18.62
C GLU A 404 -8.10 15.01 -19.10
N LEU A 405 -9.05 14.22 -18.61
CA LEU A 405 -9.18 12.79 -18.93
C LEU A 405 -10.41 12.43 -19.77
N ASP A 406 -11.39 13.32 -19.93
CA ASP A 406 -12.65 13.03 -20.64
C ASP A 406 -13.27 11.69 -20.21
N CYS A 407 -13.47 11.54 -18.90
CA CYS A 407 -14.09 10.35 -18.34
C CYS A 407 -15.56 10.20 -18.75
N GLU A 408 -16.02 8.95 -18.89
CA GLU A 408 -17.41 8.66 -19.29
C GLU A 408 -18.45 9.21 -18.30
N LEU A 409 -19.54 9.75 -18.84
CA LEU A 409 -20.73 10.16 -18.10
C LEU A 409 -21.72 8.99 -17.96
N ALA A 410 -22.51 8.98 -16.89
CA ALA A 410 -23.49 7.96 -16.54
C ALA A 410 -24.82 8.11 -17.29
#